data_AF-A0A7Y2DYK7-F1
#
_entry.id   AF-A0A7Y2DYK7-F1
#
_cell.length_a   1.000
_cell.length_b   1.000
_cell.length_c   1.000
_cell.angle_alpha   90.00
_cell.angle_beta   90.00
_cell.angle_gamma   90.00
#
_symmetry.space_group_name_H-M   'P 1'
#
loop_
_entity.id
_entity.type
_entity.pdbx_description
1 polymer ?
#
loop_
_entity_poly.entity_id
_entity_poly.type
_entity_poly.pdbx_seq_one_letter_code
_entity_poly.pdbx_strand_id
1 'polypeptide(L)'
;RDQYLKTRVGKGASIGANATIVCGNDIGAYSFIGAGAVVTKEVLPFALVVGNPAKQVGWMSEFGHKLDFDQNKLAKCPESGEEYRLEDGRVQKSSK
;
A
#
# COMPACT_ATOMS: atom_id res chain seq x y z
N ARG A 1 -25.78 6.05 -17.76
CA ARG A 1 -25.44 4.73 -17.17
C ARG A 1 -24.00 4.85 -16.63
N ASP A 2 -23.72 5.89 -15.85
CA ASP A 2 -22.37 6.49 -15.67
C ASP A 2 -22.14 6.99 -14.23
N GLN A 3 -22.58 6.24 -13.23
CA GLN A 3 -22.56 6.72 -11.83
C GLN A 3 -21.45 6.13 -10.97
N TYR A 4 -20.67 5.16 -11.48
CA TYR A 4 -19.61 4.53 -10.70
C TYR A 4 -18.25 4.70 -11.39
N LEU A 5 -17.36 5.41 -10.71
CA LEU A 5 -15.96 5.50 -11.11
C LEU A 5 -15.29 4.14 -10.91
N LYS A 6 -14.45 3.74 -11.87
CA LYS A 6 -13.69 2.50 -11.77
C LYS A 6 -12.67 2.60 -10.64
N THR A 7 -12.55 1.55 -9.85
CA THR A 7 -11.51 1.36 -8.83
C THR A 7 -10.67 0.15 -9.23
N ARG A 8 -9.40 0.36 -9.57
CA ARG A 8 -8.46 -0.73 -9.85
C ARG A 8 -7.84 -1.22 -8.56
N VAL A 9 -7.86 -2.54 -8.36
CA VAL A 9 -7.09 -3.19 -7.30
C VAL A 9 -5.85 -3.83 -7.91
N GLY A 10 -4.68 -3.36 -7.50
CA GLY A 10 -3.38 -3.86 -7.95
C GLY A 10 -3.07 -5.28 -7.47
N LYS A 11 -2.11 -5.92 -8.13
CA LYS A 11 -1.66 -7.27 -7.78
C LYS A 11 -1.22 -7.33 -6.31
N GLY A 12 -1.68 -8.34 -5.57
CA GLY A 12 -1.24 -8.61 -4.20
C GLY A 12 -1.68 -7.56 -3.17
N ALA A 13 -2.53 -6.60 -3.53
CA ALA A 13 -3.09 -5.66 -2.57
C ALA A 13 -3.96 -6.41 -1.54
N SER A 14 -3.80 -6.05 -0.27
CA SER A 14 -4.55 -6.62 0.85
C SER A 14 -5.59 -5.61 1.33
N ILE A 15 -6.86 -6.02 1.31
CA ILE A 15 -7.97 -5.20 1.81
C ILE A 15 -8.46 -5.79 3.13
N GLY A 16 -8.20 -5.09 4.22
CA GLY A 16 -8.59 -5.50 5.56
C GLY A 16 -10.11 -5.60 5.73
N ALA A 17 -10.52 -6.42 6.70
CA ALA A 17 -11.93 -6.64 6.98
C ALA A 17 -12.69 -5.32 7.22
N ASN A 18 -13.88 -5.21 6.61
CA ASN A 18 -14.74 -4.03 6.73
C ASN A 18 -14.10 -2.71 6.25
N ALA A 19 -13.05 -2.75 5.43
CA ALA A 19 -12.54 -1.56 4.76
C ALA A 19 -13.52 -1.08 3.68
N THR A 20 -13.65 0.23 3.55
CA THR A 20 -14.52 0.89 2.56
C THR A 20 -13.67 1.69 1.60
N ILE A 21 -13.88 1.53 0.29
CA ILE A 21 -13.13 2.25 -0.75
C ILE A 21 -14.10 3.12 -1.53
N VAL A 22 -13.89 4.43 -1.51
CA VAL A 22 -14.65 5.37 -2.33
C VAL A 22 -14.27 5.15 -3.80
N CYS A 23 -15.27 5.03 -4.67
CA CYS A 23 -15.08 4.75 -6.09
C CYS A 23 -14.17 5.79 -6.78
N GLY A 24 -13.36 5.36 -7.75
CA GLY A 24 -12.41 6.22 -8.46
C GLY A 24 -11.02 6.33 -7.84
N ASN A 25 -10.79 5.68 -6.69
CA ASN A 25 -9.48 5.62 -6.06
C ASN A 25 -8.81 4.27 -6.33
N ASP A 26 -7.72 4.29 -7.08
CA ASP A 26 -6.95 3.08 -7.36
C ASP A 26 -6.15 2.63 -6.13
N ILE A 27 -5.99 1.31 -6.01
CA ILE A 27 -5.27 0.64 -4.94
C ILE A 27 -4.01 0.02 -5.54
N GLY A 28 -2.85 0.54 -5.16
CA GLY A 28 -1.55 0.12 -5.68
C GLY A 28 -1.22 -1.34 -5.38
N ALA A 29 -0.32 -1.92 -6.18
CA ALA A 29 0.15 -3.29 -5.99
C ALA A 29 0.80 -3.49 -4.61
N TYR A 30 0.49 -4.62 -3.96
CA TYR A 30 0.99 -4.98 -2.63
C TYR A 30 0.74 -3.92 -1.54
N SER A 31 -0.19 -2.99 -1.76
CA SER A 31 -0.64 -2.08 -0.72
C SER A 31 -1.47 -2.82 0.32
N PHE A 32 -1.53 -2.27 1.53
CA PHE A 32 -2.19 -2.89 2.66
C PHE A 32 -3.17 -1.90 3.28
N ILE A 33 -4.46 -2.17 3.08
CA ILE A 33 -5.56 -1.40 3.66
C ILE A 33 -5.92 -2.04 4.99
N GLY A 34 -5.77 -1.30 6.09
CA GLY A 34 -6.15 -1.78 7.42
C GLY A 34 -7.64 -2.07 7.54
N ALA A 35 -7.99 -2.94 8.49
CA ALA A 35 -9.38 -3.23 8.81
C ALA A 35 -10.13 -1.95 9.22
N GLY A 36 -11.37 -1.80 8.74
CA GLY A 36 -12.22 -0.63 9.01
C GLY A 36 -11.73 0.68 8.39
N ALA A 37 -10.70 0.67 7.53
CA ALA A 37 -10.20 1.89 6.91
C ALA A 37 -11.16 2.42 5.82
N VAL A 38 -11.26 3.74 5.68
CA VAL A 38 -12.08 4.39 4.64
C VAL A 38 -11.18 5.12 3.65
N VAL A 39 -10.94 4.49 2.50
CA VAL A 39 -10.06 5.00 1.45
C VAL A 39 -10.80 6.07 0.64
N THR A 40 -10.28 7.29 0.71
CA THR A 40 -10.84 8.48 0.03
C THR A 40 -9.90 9.06 -1.04
N LYS A 41 -8.69 8.50 -1.18
CA LYS A 41 -7.65 8.91 -2.12
C LYS A 41 -6.95 7.68 -2.67
N GLU A 42 -6.28 7.81 -3.81
CA GLU A 42 -5.43 6.76 -4.37
C GLU A 42 -4.39 6.27 -3.36
N VAL A 43 -4.20 4.95 -3.32
CA VAL A 43 -3.24 4.29 -2.43
C VAL A 43 -2.04 3.83 -3.24
N LEU A 44 -0.85 4.29 -2.87
CA LEU A 44 0.39 3.94 -3.57
C LEU A 44 0.73 2.44 -3.43
N PRO A 45 1.49 1.86 -4.37
CA PRO A 45 2.03 0.51 -4.22
C PRO A 45 2.80 0.38 -2.91
N PHE A 46 2.69 -0.77 -2.25
CA PHE A 46 3.31 -1.05 -0.94
C PHE A 46 2.84 -0.18 0.23
N ALA A 47 1.93 0.78 0.05
CA ALA A 47 1.53 1.67 1.14
C ALA A 47 0.68 0.94 2.18
N LEU A 48 0.96 1.18 3.46
CA LEU A 48 0.12 0.78 4.59
C LEU A 48 -0.77 1.94 4.99
N VAL A 49 -2.09 1.80 4.82
CA VAL A 49 -3.07 2.84 5.16
C VAL A 49 -4.07 2.34 6.19
N VAL A 50 -4.43 3.19 7.16
CA VAL A 50 -5.39 2.85 8.23
C VAL A 50 -6.27 4.05 8.59
N GLY A 51 -7.42 3.78 9.24
CA GLY A 51 -8.30 4.81 9.80
C GLY A 51 -9.38 5.34 8.84
N ASN A 52 -10.18 6.28 9.34
CA ASN A 52 -11.26 6.93 8.61
C ASN A 52 -11.17 8.46 8.83
N PRO A 53 -10.78 9.26 7.81
CA PRO A 53 -10.33 8.82 6.48
C PRO A 53 -8.97 8.11 6.55
N ALA A 54 -8.72 7.18 5.63
CA ALA A 54 -7.49 6.40 5.59
C ALA A 54 -6.27 7.29 5.39
N LYS A 55 -5.26 7.12 6.24
CA LYS A 55 -3.97 7.80 6.14
C LYS A 55 -2.85 6.79 6.06
N GLN A 56 -1.83 7.11 5.27
CA GLN A 56 -0.64 6.28 5.21
C GLN A 56 0.15 6.38 6.52
N VAL A 57 0.47 5.23 7.11
CA VAL A 57 1.24 5.11 8.36
C VAL A 57 2.55 4.34 8.16
N GLY A 58 2.80 3.83 6.96
CA GLY A 58 4.04 3.16 6.62
C GLY A 58 3.97 2.48 5.26
N TRP A 59 4.80 1.44 5.12
CA TRP A 59 4.94 0.63 3.92
C TRP A 59 5.01 -0.85 4.29
N MET A 60 4.59 -1.71 3.38
CA MET A 60 4.59 -3.16 3.50
C MET A 60 5.43 -3.79 2.39
N SER A 61 6.03 -4.94 2.67
CA SER A 61 6.65 -5.80 1.67
C SER A 61 5.60 -6.62 0.92
N GLU A 62 5.99 -7.29 -0.17
CA GLU A 62 5.12 -8.25 -0.88
C GLU A 62 4.61 -9.40 0.00
N PHE A 63 5.30 -9.67 1.12
CA PHE A 63 5.01 -10.75 2.06
C PHE A 63 4.19 -10.28 3.27
N GLY A 64 3.76 -9.01 3.31
CA GLY A 64 2.94 -8.46 4.38
C GLY A 64 3.70 -8.06 5.64
N HIS A 65 5.03 -7.94 5.57
CA HIS A 65 5.85 -7.40 6.66
C HIS A 65 6.01 -5.89 6.52
N LYS A 66 5.93 -5.18 7.65
CA LYS A 66 6.17 -3.73 7.66
C LYS A 66 7.62 -3.45 7.29
N LEU A 67 7.83 -2.52 6.36
CA LEU A 67 9.15 -2.06 5.95
C LEU A 67 9.59 -0.90 6.82
N ASP A 68 10.70 -1.09 7.53
CA ASP A 68 11.38 -0.03 8.27
C ASP A 68 12.54 0.49 7.43
N PHE A 69 12.43 1.74 6.98
CA PHE A 69 13.45 2.40 6.16
C PHE A 69 14.54 3.03 7.02
N ASP A 70 15.79 2.81 6.65
CA ASP A 70 16.95 3.40 7.27
C ASP A 70 17.23 4.85 6.79
N GLN A 71 18.33 5.45 7.27
CA GLN A 71 18.76 6.79 6.85
C GLN A 71 19.09 6.88 5.34
N ASN A 72 19.39 5.75 4.70
CA ASN A 72 19.67 5.65 3.27
C ASN A 72 18.41 5.34 2.45
N LYS A 73 17.22 5.36 3.08
CA LYS A 73 15.93 5.05 2.45
C LYS A 73 15.88 3.61 1.89
N LEU A 74 16.60 2.69 2.52
CA LEU A 74 16.57 1.26 2.20
C LEU A 74 15.85 0.49 3.31
N ALA A 75 15.07 -0.51 2.91
CA ALA A 75 14.42 -1.46 3.82
C ALA A 75 14.60 -2.87 3.27
N LYS A 76 14.74 -3.85 4.16
CA LYS A 76 14.85 -5.26 3.79
C LYS A 76 13.71 -6.05 4.39
N CYS A 77 13.06 -6.88 3.57
CA CYS A 77 12.04 -7.79 4.07
C CYS A 77 12.69 -8.92 4.89
N PRO A 78 12.21 -9.20 6.12
CA PRO A 78 12.79 -10.24 6.97
C PRO A 78 12.56 -11.66 6.43
N GLU A 79 11.47 -11.89 5.70
CA GLU A 79 11.10 -13.21 5.20
C GLU A 79 11.71 -13.51 3.83
N SER A 80 11.57 -12.61 2.85
CA SER A 80 12.07 -12.84 1.49
C SER A 80 13.52 -12.41 1.28
N GLY A 81 14.06 -11.58 2.18
CA GLY A 81 15.37 -10.97 2.02
C GLY A 81 15.45 -9.92 0.90
N GLU A 82 14.32 -9.56 0.29
CA GLU A 82 14.24 -8.57 -0.77
C GLU A 82 14.48 -7.15 -0.25
N GLU A 83 15.13 -6.34 -1.07
CA GLU A 83 15.45 -4.96 -0.75
C GLU A 83 14.47 -4.00 -1.42
N TYR A 84 14.04 -3.01 -0.65
CA TYR A 84 13.09 -1.99 -1.03
C TYR A 84 13.74 -0.64 -0.83
N ARG A 85 13.52 0.27 -1.77
CA ARG A 85 14.05 1.64 -1.71
C ARG A 85 12.90 2.63 -1.75
N LEU A 86 12.96 3.64 -0.88
CA LEU A 86 12.02 4.76 -0.87
C LEU A 86 12.63 5.95 -1.63
N GLU A 87 12.13 6.20 -2.85
CA GLU A 87 12.52 7.34 -3.68
C GLU A 87 11.28 8.19 -3.99
N ASP A 88 11.36 9.51 -3.79
CA ASP A 88 10.27 10.47 -4.06
C ASP A 88 8.91 10.09 -3.44
N GLY A 89 8.94 9.49 -2.25
CA GLY A 89 7.73 9.05 -1.55
C GLY A 89 7.08 7.80 -2.16
N ARG A 90 7.81 7.04 -2.99
CA ARG A 90 7.37 5.76 -3.57
C ARG A 90 8.35 4.66 -3.23
N VAL A 91 7.82 3.49 -2.91
CA VAL A 91 8.63 2.30 -2.67
C VAL A 91 8.83 1.54 -3.97
N GLN A 92 10.09 1.29 -4.29
CA GLN A 92 10.49 0.43 -5.40
C GLN A 92 11.21 -0.79 -4.85
N LYS A 93 10.85 -1.95 -5.38
CA LYS A 93 11.57 -3.19 -5.12
C LYS A 93 12.85 -3.18 -5.96
N SER A 94 14.00 -3.26 -5.30
CA SER A 94 15.28 -3.48 -5.97
C SER A 94 15.38 -4.98 -6.25
N SER A 95 14.77 -5.44 -7.34
CA SER A 95 14.99 -6.82 -7.80
C SER A 95 16.47 -7.00 -8.09
N LYS A 96 17.05 -8.09 -7.57
CA LYS A 96 18.26 -8.66 -8.17
C LYS A 96 17.96 -9.13 -9.59
#